data_AF-A2EHX0-F1
#
_entry.id   AF-A2EHX0-F1
#
_cell.length_a   1.000
_cell.length_b   1.000
_cell.length_c   1.000
_cell.angle_alpha   90.00
_cell.angle_beta   90.00
_cell.angle_gamma   90.00
#
_symmetry.space_group_name_H-M   'P 1'
#
loop_
_entity.id
_entity.type
_entity.pdbx_description
1 polymer ?
#
loop_
_entity_poly.entity_id
_entity_poly.type
_entity_poly.pdbx_seq_one_letter_code
_entity_poly.pdbx_strand_id
1 'polypeptide(L)'
;MGLYESVEEIPPDFFNDLLATDIKINDPIVKAILSSRLLTHNSLENNILTKVAQTKPNNVRVLVYQAVFSINRISQIQYQTEIPQALLISCYNALLVLQRFCSSVVTKWHTWPSPSTMSSTVPTVLFDSSITILGHPQIQNATESTLQGHIRLEIFSTILMYLLSPNQEIYETYPNHHFYALNMSNPLPIINIVLNIKKYSSNFARICLILCSTGLGFCNSWSELLSDFHFSSIFPIFDSLLTAPTESQLSLSNSQNPGIYLELFALFYQILLLPYDIFESLPKGRQFVVSVLLPLQQFNEKNSLTYFHSLALSTLVLLTSDPALSASLNEPFTGTFACKSSVHRGTYADLLVEIITNTTGSDLSRTAPLLPAVACIIHNISAHVKSFSFFTSNRLFIFLNQLIESGDRQAPKLVQIVIDGINQIISEQFENNTTILMFVVKNQNTFKILKQKGLNVKYILDFIAAFKHKVKQNGIVKLGTDEAEKILKSMSPKQFMDGYEPPGPRGHVFTGEMAELWTDWMRTLAMRGDSKNSMKVE
;
A
#
# COMPACT_ATOMS: atom_id res chain seq x y z
N MET A 1 -5.03 -24.15 26.65
CA MET A 1 -5.60 -25.34 27.33
C MET A 1 -4.86 -26.56 26.85
N GLY A 2 -4.43 -27.44 27.76
CA GLY A 2 -3.77 -28.69 27.40
C GLY A 2 -4.76 -29.76 26.96
N LEU A 3 -4.27 -30.68 26.14
CA LEU A 3 -4.90 -31.90 25.59
C LEU A 3 -5.86 -31.66 24.40
N TYR A 4 -5.26 -31.62 23.21
CA TYR A 4 -5.89 -32.12 21.99
C TYR A 4 -6.05 -33.64 22.11
N GLU A 5 -7.16 -34.08 22.69
CA GLU A 5 -7.73 -35.37 22.31
C GLU A 5 -8.64 -35.11 21.11
N SER A 6 -8.30 -35.73 19.98
CA SER A 6 -9.11 -35.76 18.77
C SER A 6 -10.39 -36.56 19.02
N VAL A 7 -11.36 -35.95 19.70
CA VAL A 7 -12.73 -36.42 19.66
C VAL A 7 -13.28 -35.98 18.31
N GLU A 8 -13.76 -36.91 17.49
CA GLU A 8 -14.57 -36.57 16.32
C GLU A 8 -15.75 -35.70 16.78
N GLU A 9 -15.66 -34.39 16.53
CA GLU A 9 -16.69 -33.42 16.90
C GLU A 9 -17.90 -33.61 15.99
N ILE A 10 -18.81 -34.48 16.38
CA ILE A 10 -20.19 -34.46 15.86
C ILE A 10 -20.70 -33.02 16.08
N PRO A 11 -21.22 -32.33 15.05
CA PRO A 11 -21.78 -31.00 15.23
C PRO A 11 -22.85 -31.09 16.30
N PRO A 12 -22.89 -30.15 17.26
CA PRO A 12 -23.92 -30.15 18.28
C PRO A 12 -25.31 -30.29 17.64
N ASP A 13 -26.16 -31.15 18.21
CA ASP A 13 -27.50 -31.47 17.67
C ASP A 13 -28.34 -30.21 17.34
N PHE A 14 -28.06 -29.11 18.04
CA PHE A 14 -28.67 -27.79 17.85
C PHE A 14 -28.59 -27.25 16.41
N PHE A 15 -27.60 -27.64 15.59
CA PHE A 15 -27.55 -27.21 14.19
C PHE A 15 -28.56 -27.93 13.29
N ASN A 16 -28.92 -29.18 13.63
CA ASN A 16 -30.00 -29.89 12.92
C ASN A 16 -31.35 -29.26 13.22
N ASP A 17 -31.54 -28.74 14.44
CA ASP A 17 -32.77 -28.05 14.82
C ASP A 17 -33.00 -26.78 13.98
N LEU A 18 -31.94 -26.11 13.51
CA LEU A 18 -32.05 -24.98 12.58
C LEU A 18 -32.64 -25.37 11.22
N LEU A 19 -32.53 -26.63 10.79
CA LEU A 19 -33.18 -27.12 9.57
C LEU A 19 -34.64 -27.52 9.84
N ALA A 20 -34.91 -28.04 11.03
CA ALA A 20 -36.22 -28.57 11.41
C ALA A 20 -37.22 -27.48 11.81
N THR A 21 -36.76 -26.40 12.45
CA THR A 21 -37.64 -25.41 13.11
C THR A 21 -37.30 -23.99 12.70
N ASP A 22 -38.32 -23.15 12.50
CA ASP A 22 -38.11 -21.71 12.30
C ASP A 22 -37.85 -21.05 13.66
N ILE A 23 -36.71 -20.36 13.79
CA ILE A 23 -36.28 -19.75 15.05
C ILE A 23 -36.66 -18.27 15.13
N LYS A 24 -36.82 -17.77 16.35
CA LYS A 24 -37.07 -16.34 16.64
C LYS A 24 -35.92 -15.72 17.44
N ILE A 25 -35.90 -14.40 17.55
CA ILE A 25 -34.94 -13.70 18.42
C ILE A 25 -35.12 -14.21 19.86
N ASN A 26 -34.02 -14.45 20.56
CA ASN A 26 -33.98 -15.08 21.90
C ASN A 26 -34.46 -16.53 21.99
N ASP A 27 -34.57 -17.26 20.88
CA ASP A 27 -34.91 -18.68 20.88
C ASP A 27 -33.86 -19.51 21.67
N PRO A 28 -34.30 -20.51 22.48
CA PRO A 28 -33.39 -21.39 23.21
C PRO A 28 -32.32 -22.05 22.34
N ILE A 29 -32.63 -22.37 21.07
CA ILE A 29 -31.68 -22.95 20.11
C ILE A 29 -30.53 -21.98 19.86
N VAL A 30 -30.84 -20.69 19.65
CA VAL A 30 -29.83 -19.65 19.44
C VAL A 30 -28.97 -19.45 20.68
N LYS A 31 -29.60 -19.44 21.87
CA LYS A 31 -28.87 -19.36 23.13
C LYS A 31 -27.96 -20.57 23.31
N ALA A 32 -28.40 -21.77 22.98
CA ALA A 32 -27.59 -22.97 23.05
C ALA A 32 -26.38 -22.88 22.10
N ILE A 33 -26.59 -22.47 20.84
CA ILE A 33 -25.49 -22.30 19.87
C ILE A 33 -24.45 -21.28 20.37
N LEU A 34 -24.89 -20.13 20.89
CA LEU A 34 -23.96 -19.08 21.28
C LEU A 34 -23.32 -19.31 22.65
N SER A 35 -23.98 -19.97 23.59
CA SER A 35 -23.52 -20.00 25.00
C SER A 35 -23.24 -21.38 25.60
N SER A 36 -23.60 -22.48 24.94
CA SER A 36 -23.50 -23.81 25.57
C SER A 36 -22.06 -24.34 25.66
N ARG A 37 -21.26 -24.20 24.60
CA ARG A 37 -19.87 -24.68 24.49
C ARG A 37 -19.08 -23.82 23.51
N LEU A 38 -17.75 -23.86 23.61
CA LEU A 38 -16.88 -23.21 22.64
C LEU A 38 -17.01 -23.93 21.29
N LEU A 39 -17.37 -23.19 20.24
CA LEU A 39 -17.40 -23.71 18.87
C LEU A 39 -15.98 -23.81 18.32
N THR A 40 -15.80 -24.63 17.28
CA THR A 40 -14.55 -24.72 16.52
C THR A 40 -14.83 -24.43 15.04
N HIS A 41 -13.81 -24.02 14.29
CA HIS A 41 -13.94 -23.89 12.82
C HIS A 41 -14.43 -25.20 12.18
N ASN A 42 -13.91 -26.35 12.62
CA ASN A 42 -14.33 -27.68 12.17
C ASN A 42 -15.82 -27.95 12.43
N SER A 43 -16.33 -27.56 13.60
CA SER A 43 -17.75 -27.72 13.93
C SER A 43 -18.68 -26.93 12.99
N LEU A 44 -18.17 -25.86 12.37
CA LEU A 44 -18.90 -25.00 11.43
C LEU A 44 -18.69 -25.38 9.96
N GLU A 45 -17.69 -26.20 9.62
CA GLU A 45 -17.47 -26.67 8.24
C GLU A 45 -18.56 -27.64 7.76
N ASN A 46 -19.50 -28.03 8.64
CA ASN A 46 -20.57 -28.94 8.29
C ASN A 46 -21.49 -28.43 7.16
N ASN A 47 -21.87 -29.36 6.27
CA ASN A 47 -22.86 -29.18 5.20
C ASN A 47 -24.23 -28.69 5.71
N ILE A 48 -24.58 -28.94 6.98
CA ILE A 48 -25.80 -28.47 7.62
C ILE A 48 -25.91 -26.95 7.54
N LEU A 49 -24.84 -26.20 7.86
CA LEU A 49 -24.91 -24.72 7.85
C LEU A 49 -25.05 -24.16 6.43
N THR A 50 -24.40 -24.78 5.45
CA THR A 50 -24.61 -24.47 4.04
C THR A 50 -26.06 -24.72 3.64
N LYS A 51 -26.64 -25.84 4.09
CA LYS A 51 -28.05 -26.18 3.85
C LYS A 51 -28.99 -25.21 4.55
N VAL A 52 -28.72 -24.81 5.79
CA VAL A 52 -29.50 -23.80 6.52
C VAL A 52 -29.47 -22.45 5.78
N ALA A 53 -28.31 -22.03 5.26
CA ALA A 53 -28.21 -20.81 4.48
C ALA A 53 -29.04 -20.85 3.19
N GLN A 54 -29.12 -22.02 2.53
CA GLN A 54 -29.90 -22.22 1.32
C GLN A 54 -31.40 -22.36 1.57
N THR A 55 -31.81 -23.10 2.61
CA THR A 55 -33.21 -23.50 2.82
C THR A 55 -33.94 -22.69 3.88
N LYS A 56 -33.22 -22.06 4.81
CA LYS A 56 -33.77 -21.34 5.98
C LYS A 56 -33.07 -19.96 6.16
N PRO A 57 -33.15 -19.04 5.18
CA PRO A 57 -32.47 -17.73 5.25
C PRO A 57 -32.94 -16.86 6.43
N ASN A 58 -34.18 -17.03 6.90
CA ASN A 58 -34.68 -16.33 8.08
C ASN A 58 -33.96 -16.78 9.36
N ASN A 59 -33.64 -18.07 9.49
CA ASN A 59 -32.90 -18.59 10.64
C ASN A 59 -31.48 -18.02 10.68
N VAL A 60 -30.83 -17.94 9.51
CA VAL A 60 -29.52 -17.27 9.40
C VAL A 60 -29.60 -15.80 9.84
N ARG A 61 -30.63 -15.09 9.39
CA ARG A 61 -30.84 -13.68 9.79
C ARG A 61 -31.01 -13.52 11.29
N VAL A 62 -31.81 -14.37 11.94
CA VAL A 62 -31.99 -14.37 13.40
C VAL A 62 -30.68 -14.66 14.14
N LEU A 63 -29.91 -15.64 13.68
CA LEU A 63 -28.60 -15.98 14.26
C LEU A 63 -27.63 -14.81 14.17
N VAL A 64 -27.56 -14.15 13.02
CA VAL A 64 -26.68 -12.98 12.81
C VAL A 64 -27.07 -11.83 13.73
N TYR A 65 -28.37 -11.52 13.86
CA TYR A 65 -28.81 -10.49 14.80
C TYR A 65 -28.40 -10.80 16.24
N GLN A 66 -28.59 -12.04 16.69
CA GLN A 66 -28.22 -12.41 18.06
C GLN A 66 -26.70 -12.43 18.25
N ALA A 67 -25.93 -12.82 17.23
CA ALA A 67 -24.48 -12.77 17.26
C ALA A 67 -23.97 -11.33 17.43
N VAL A 68 -24.46 -10.39 16.61
CA VAL A 68 -24.10 -8.97 16.73
C VAL A 68 -24.58 -8.39 18.06
N PHE A 69 -25.77 -8.77 18.54
CA PHE A 69 -26.25 -8.36 19.86
C PHE A 69 -25.35 -8.86 20.99
N SER A 70 -24.82 -10.09 20.89
CA SER A 70 -23.91 -10.66 21.87
C SER A 70 -22.58 -9.91 21.94
N ILE A 71 -22.05 -9.52 20.77
CA ILE A 71 -20.84 -8.67 20.67
C ILE A 71 -21.12 -7.29 21.26
N ASN A 72 -22.24 -6.65 20.90
CA ASN A 72 -22.63 -5.33 21.42
C ASN A 72 -22.85 -5.33 22.94
N ARG A 73 -23.35 -6.43 23.51
CA ARG A 73 -23.51 -6.52 24.97
C ARG A 73 -22.16 -6.47 25.71
N ILE A 74 -21.10 -6.98 25.09
CA ILE A 74 -19.77 -7.01 25.70
C ILE A 74 -19.07 -5.67 25.55
N SER A 75 -19.26 -4.98 24.42
CA SER A 75 -18.72 -3.63 24.21
C SER A 75 -19.27 -2.61 25.22
N GLN A 76 -20.44 -2.87 25.80
CA GLN A 76 -21.06 -2.05 26.85
C GLN A 76 -20.50 -2.29 28.25
N ILE A 77 -19.66 -3.31 28.46
CA ILE A 77 -19.03 -3.56 29.76
C ILE A 77 -18.00 -2.45 30.02
N GLN A 78 -18.06 -1.85 31.21
CA GLN A 78 -17.13 -0.79 31.60
C GLN A 78 -15.68 -1.29 31.56
N TYR A 79 -14.77 -0.42 31.09
CA TYR A 79 -13.37 -0.74 30.82
C TYR A 79 -12.56 -1.29 32.03
N GLN A 80 -13.03 -1.03 33.25
CA GLN A 80 -12.39 -1.49 34.49
C GLN A 80 -12.99 -2.79 35.03
N THR A 81 -14.05 -3.30 34.41
CA THR A 81 -14.80 -4.46 34.88
C THR A 81 -14.33 -5.72 34.15
N GLU A 82 -14.17 -6.82 34.89
CA GLU A 82 -13.85 -8.12 34.30
C GLU A 82 -15.01 -8.65 33.45
N ILE A 83 -14.71 -9.12 32.23
CA ILE A 83 -15.69 -9.72 31.33
C ILE A 83 -15.97 -11.16 31.79
N PRO A 84 -17.21 -11.51 32.15
CA PRO A 84 -17.57 -12.88 32.51
C PRO A 84 -17.22 -13.89 31.42
N GLN A 85 -16.68 -15.06 31.80
CA GLN A 85 -16.29 -16.12 30.87
C GLN A 85 -17.43 -16.56 29.94
N ALA A 86 -18.67 -16.63 30.45
CA ALA A 86 -19.83 -16.99 29.64
C ALA A 86 -20.09 -15.98 28.51
N LEU A 87 -19.82 -14.68 28.75
CA LEU A 87 -19.92 -13.66 27.71
C LEU A 87 -18.76 -13.76 26.71
N LEU A 88 -17.54 -14.06 27.17
CA LEU A 88 -16.41 -14.30 26.26
C LEU A 88 -16.67 -15.48 25.31
N ILE A 89 -17.21 -16.60 25.82
CA ILE A 89 -17.61 -17.75 24.99
C ILE A 89 -18.68 -17.32 23.98
N SER A 90 -19.69 -16.57 24.45
CA SER A 90 -20.74 -16.03 23.58
C SER A 90 -20.21 -15.11 22.49
N CYS A 91 -19.21 -14.29 22.78
CA CYS A 91 -18.53 -13.43 21.81
C CYS A 91 -17.82 -14.25 20.76
N TYR A 92 -17.02 -15.21 21.20
CA TYR A 92 -16.20 -16.05 20.34
C TYR A 92 -17.08 -16.83 19.36
N ASN A 93 -18.12 -17.50 19.87
CA ASN A 93 -19.08 -18.23 19.06
C ASN A 93 -19.84 -17.30 18.09
N ALA A 94 -20.22 -16.10 18.53
CA ALA A 94 -20.85 -15.11 17.66
C ALA A 94 -19.96 -14.73 16.47
N LEU A 95 -18.66 -14.47 16.71
CA LEU A 95 -17.70 -14.16 15.66
C LEU A 95 -17.57 -15.31 14.66
N LEU A 96 -17.41 -16.55 15.13
CA LEU A 96 -17.30 -17.72 14.25
C LEU A 96 -18.58 -17.95 13.41
N VAL A 97 -19.75 -17.76 14.00
CA VAL A 97 -21.03 -17.85 13.28
C VAL A 97 -21.12 -16.77 12.19
N LEU A 98 -20.75 -15.53 12.50
CA LEU A 98 -20.73 -14.43 11.53
C LEU A 98 -19.78 -14.73 10.36
N GLN A 99 -18.59 -15.23 10.67
CA GLN A 99 -17.61 -15.65 9.68
C GLN A 99 -18.16 -16.73 8.74
N ARG A 100 -18.80 -17.77 9.29
CA ARG A 100 -19.38 -18.85 8.49
C ARG A 100 -20.47 -18.36 7.53
N PHE A 101 -21.30 -17.42 7.97
CA PHE A 101 -22.40 -16.91 7.16
C PHE A 101 -22.05 -15.69 6.31
N CYS A 102 -20.80 -15.23 6.35
CA CYS A 102 -20.33 -14.03 5.67
C CYS A 102 -20.77 -14.00 4.18
N SER A 103 -20.44 -15.04 3.41
CA SER A 103 -20.78 -15.11 1.98
C SER A 103 -22.29 -15.07 1.68
N SER A 104 -23.12 -15.56 2.59
CA SER A 104 -24.58 -15.67 2.39
C SER A 104 -25.35 -14.43 2.86
N VAL A 105 -24.78 -13.69 3.81
CA VAL A 105 -25.49 -12.64 4.55
C VAL A 105 -25.03 -11.24 4.17
N VAL A 106 -23.73 -11.08 3.88
CA VAL A 106 -23.12 -9.76 3.76
C VAL A 106 -23.75 -8.92 2.65
N THR A 107 -24.17 -9.56 1.55
CA THR A 107 -24.85 -8.89 0.44
C THR A 107 -26.23 -8.34 0.81
N LYS A 108 -26.88 -8.84 1.88
CA LYS A 108 -28.28 -8.53 2.20
C LYS A 108 -28.47 -7.81 3.53
N TRP A 109 -27.52 -7.86 4.46
CA TRP A 109 -27.75 -7.36 5.82
C TRP A 109 -27.99 -5.84 5.93
N HIS A 110 -27.58 -5.02 4.95
CA HIS A 110 -27.88 -3.58 4.92
C HIS A 110 -29.36 -3.31 4.65
N THR A 111 -30.04 -4.24 3.98
CA THR A 111 -31.49 -4.18 3.72
C THR A 111 -32.31 -4.70 4.90
N TRP A 112 -31.65 -5.26 5.91
CA TRP A 112 -32.35 -5.80 7.06
C TRP A 112 -32.73 -4.65 8.00
N PRO A 113 -34.00 -4.53 8.44
CA PRO A 113 -34.39 -3.53 9.41
C PRO A 113 -33.54 -3.65 10.67
N SER A 114 -33.17 -2.49 11.23
CA SER A 114 -32.50 -2.48 12.53
C SER A 114 -33.46 -3.04 13.59
N PRO A 115 -33.04 -3.99 14.43
CA PRO A 115 -33.81 -4.36 15.61
C PRO A 115 -34.13 -3.10 16.43
N SER A 116 -35.31 -3.01 17.04
CA SER A 116 -35.69 -1.87 17.89
C SER A 116 -34.72 -1.60 19.05
N THR A 117 -33.86 -2.56 19.37
CA THR A 117 -32.83 -2.51 20.41
C THR A 117 -31.46 -2.00 19.92
N MET A 118 -31.30 -1.71 18.63
CA MET A 118 -30.04 -1.21 18.05
C MET A 118 -30.22 0.22 17.53
N SER A 119 -29.29 1.10 17.87
CA SER A 119 -29.31 2.52 17.47
C SER A 119 -28.85 2.78 16.03
N SER A 120 -28.20 1.80 15.40
CA SER A 120 -27.62 1.90 14.06
C SER A 120 -27.84 0.61 13.27
N THR A 121 -27.28 0.55 12.05
CA THR A 121 -27.36 -0.67 11.22
C THR A 121 -26.54 -1.80 11.85
N VAL A 122 -26.93 -3.06 11.58
CA VAL A 122 -26.19 -4.25 12.02
C VAL A 122 -24.68 -4.16 11.73
N PRO A 123 -24.24 -3.79 10.50
CA PRO A 123 -22.83 -3.53 10.23
C PRO A 123 -22.19 -2.56 11.22
N THR A 124 -22.75 -1.36 11.35
CA THR A 124 -22.20 -0.31 12.21
C THR A 124 -22.05 -0.78 13.65
N VAL A 125 -23.10 -1.42 14.20
CA VAL A 125 -23.04 -1.99 15.57
C VAL A 125 -21.94 -3.04 15.68
N LEU A 126 -21.79 -3.92 14.69
CA LEU A 126 -20.73 -4.93 14.69
C LEU A 126 -19.33 -4.30 14.71
N PHE A 127 -19.05 -3.34 13.83
CA PHE A 127 -17.72 -2.71 13.74
C PHE A 127 -17.40 -1.91 15.01
N ASP A 128 -18.31 -1.04 15.48
CA ASP A 128 -18.10 -0.22 16.68
C ASP A 128 -17.91 -1.07 17.92
N SER A 129 -18.74 -2.10 18.08
CA SER A 129 -18.65 -3.01 19.22
C SER A 129 -17.36 -3.82 19.19
N SER A 130 -16.97 -4.32 18.02
CA SER A 130 -15.73 -5.08 17.83
C SER A 130 -14.51 -4.23 18.18
N ILE A 131 -14.44 -2.99 17.67
CA ILE A 131 -13.35 -2.05 17.94
C ILE A 131 -13.31 -1.67 19.43
N THR A 132 -14.47 -1.47 20.05
CA THR A 132 -14.55 -1.19 21.49
C THR A 132 -14.01 -2.36 22.32
N ILE A 133 -14.35 -3.60 21.94
CA ILE A 133 -13.84 -4.81 22.61
C ILE A 133 -12.33 -4.94 22.42
N LEU A 134 -11.78 -4.62 21.24
CA LEU A 134 -10.32 -4.60 21.02
C LEU A 134 -9.60 -3.62 21.94
N GLY A 135 -10.25 -2.50 22.27
CA GLY A 135 -9.73 -1.54 23.23
C GLY A 135 -9.70 -2.07 24.66
N HIS A 136 -10.55 -3.04 25.03
CA HIS A 136 -10.65 -3.49 26.42
C HIS A 136 -9.34 -4.12 26.94
N PRO A 137 -8.84 -3.78 28.15
CA PRO A 137 -7.52 -4.21 28.63
C PRO A 137 -7.33 -5.74 28.68
N GLN A 138 -8.40 -6.46 29.02
CA GLN A 138 -8.39 -7.93 29.05
C GLN A 138 -8.23 -8.57 27.67
N ILE A 139 -8.64 -7.89 26.60
CA ILE A 139 -8.50 -8.36 25.22
C ILE A 139 -7.19 -7.84 24.62
N GLN A 140 -6.89 -6.56 24.81
CA GLN A 140 -5.70 -5.90 24.27
C GLN A 140 -4.39 -6.58 24.73
N ASN A 141 -4.31 -6.96 26.00
CA ASN A 141 -3.09 -7.52 26.61
C ASN A 141 -3.07 -9.06 26.68
N ALA A 142 -4.11 -9.73 26.21
CA ALA A 142 -4.19 -11.19 26.26
C ALA A 142 -3.16 -11.88 25.37
N THR A 143 -2.64 -13.03 25.83
CA THR A 143 -1.81 -13.93 25.01
C THR A 143 -2.68 -14.69 24.03
N GLU A 144 -2.14 -15.04 22.86
CA GLU A 144 -2.89 -15.74 21.80
C GLU A 144 -3.41 -17.13 22.23
N SER A 145 -2.82 -17.73 23.27
CA SER A 145 -3.23 -19.02 23.84
C SER A 145 -4.46 -18.96 24.76
N THR A 146 -4.98 -17.76 25.03
CA THR A 146 -6.16 -17.55 25.88
C THR A 146 -7.40 -17.28 25.03
N LEU A 147 -8.59 -17.51 25.61
CA LEU A 147 -9.86 -17.21 24.93
C LEU A 147 -9.94 -15.74 24.49
N GLN A 148 -9.46 -14.81 25.33
CA GLN A 148 -9.40 -13.38 25.03
C GLN A 148 -8.48 -13.10 23.84
N GLY A 149 -7.32 -13.78 23.75
CA GLY A 149 -6.43 -13.69 22.60
C GLY A 149 -7.07 -14.24 21.32
N HIS A 150 -7.81 -15.34 21.42
CA HIS A 150 -8.59 -15.88 20.30
C HIS A 150 -9.72 -14.93 19.88
N ILE A 151 -10.47 -14.34 20.81
CA ILE A 151 -11.49 -13.32 20.49
C ILE A 151 -10.86 -12.15 19.74
N ARG A 152 -9.68 -11.69 20.18
CA ARG A 152 -8.95 -10.63 19.47
C ARG A 152 -8.67 -11.03 18.02
N LEU A 153 -8.14 -12.23 17.78
CA LEU A 153 -7.89 -12.76 16.43
C LEU A 153 -9.18 -12.83 15.61
N GLU A 154 -10.24 -13.39 16.17
CA GLU A 154 -11.51 -13.58 15.46
C GLU A 154 -12.21 -12.25 15.15
N ILE A 155 -12.06 -11.21 15.97
CA ILE A 155 -12.55 -9.87 15.65
C ILE A 155 -11.88 -9.37 14.36
N PHE A 156 -10.56 -9.43 14.27
CA PHE A 156 -9.81 -8.97 13.10
C PHE A 156 -10.15 -9.79 11.85
N SER A 157 -10.21 -11.12 11.96
CA SER A 157 -10.62 -12.00 10.86
C SER A 157 -12.04 -11.69 10.37
N THR A 158 -12.96 -11.46 11.30
CA THR A 158 -14.35 -11.10 11.00
C THR A 158 -14.39 -9.79 10.22
N ILE A 159 -13.81 -8.71 10.77
CA ILE A 159 -13.72 -7.39 10.13
C ILE A 159 -13.12 -7.52 8.72
N LEU A 160 -11.99 -8.22 8.59
CA LEU A 160 -11.33 -8.41 7.29
C LEU A 160 -12.26 -9.11 6.29
N MET A 161 -12.90 -10.22 6.66
CA MET A 161 -13.81 -10.92 5.76
C MET A 161 -15.00 -10.04 5.32
N TYR A 162 -15.52 -9.20 6.20
CA TYR A 162 -16.57 -8.24 5.85
C TYR A 162 -16.07 -7.16 4.88
N LEU A 163 -14.85 -6.65 5.03
CA LEU A 163 -14.31 -5.64 4.11
C LEU A 163 -14.03 -6.21 2.71
N LEU A 164 -13.78 -7.52 2.61
CA LEU A 164 -13.40 -8.21 1.38
C LEU A 164 -14.55 -8.90 0.67
N SER A 165 -15.74 -8.89 1.25
CA SER A 165 -16.94 -9.39 0.58
C SER A 165 -17.24 -8.59 -0.70
N PRO A 166 -17.87 -9.20 -1.71
CA PRO A 166 -18.16 -8.55 -3.00
C PRO A 166 -18.93 -7.24 -2.86
N ASN A 167 -18.67 -6.32 -3.81
CA ASN A 167 -19.26 -4.99 -3.82
C ASN A 167 -20.78 -4.99 -3.91
N GLN A 168 -21.39 -4.02 -3.24
CA GLN A 168 -22.80 -3.69 -3.40
C GLN A 168 -22.93 -2.58 -4.44
N GLU A 169 -23.80 -2.77 -5.44
CA GLU A 169 -24.05 -1.83 -6.55
C GLU A 169 -24.71 -0.49 -6.13
N ILE A 170 -24.78 -0.17 -4.84
CA ILE A 170 -25.81 0.75 -4.32
C ILE A 170 -25.29 2.20 -4.14
N TYR A 171 -23.98 2.46 -4.05
CA TYR A 171 -23.46 3.83 -3.82
C TYR A 171 -22.25 4.20 -4.68
N GLU A 172 -22.27 5.41 -5.24
CA GLU A 172 -21.22 5.99 -6.09
C GLU A 172 -19.97 6.44 -5.30
N THR A 173 -20.06 6.65 -3.98
CA THR A 173 -19.00 7.29 -3.18
C THR A 173 -18.07 6.35 -2.42
N TYR A 174 -18.42 5.07 -2.25
CA TYR A 174 -17.55 4.09 -1.60
C TYR A 174 -17.50 2.79 -2.41
N PRO A 175 -16.32 2.19 -2.60
CA PRO A 175 -16.23 0.91 -3.30
C PRO A 175 -16.97 -0.21 -2.55
N ASN A 176 -17.16 -0.10 -1.22
CA ASN A 176 -17.94 -1.02 -0.40
C ASN A 176 -18.67 -0.32 0.76
N HIS A 177 -19.95 -0.65 0.98
CA HIS A 177 -20.72 -0.22 2.15
C HIS A 177 -20.05 -0.56 3.50
N HIS A 178 -19.21 -1.59 3.53
CA HIS A 178 -18.46 -1.98 4.72
C HIS A 178 -17.44 -0.92 5.16
N PHE A 179 -16.86 -0.16 4.22
CA PHE A 179 -15.97 0.94 4.55
C PHE A 179 -16.68 2.12 5.19
N TYR A 180 -17.97 2.34 4.88
CA TYR A 180 -18.76 3.36 5.56
C TYR A 180 -18.88 3.07 7.06
N ALA A 181 -19.21 1.83 7.44
CA ALA A 181 -19.29 1.45 8.84
C ALA A 181 -17.93 1.56 9.55
N LEU A 182 -16.85 1.09 8.90
CA LEU A 182 -15.48 1.23 9.42
C LEU A 182 -15.07 2.70 9.58
N ASN A 183 -15.47 3.57 8.65
CA ASN A 183 -15.22 5.00 8.68
C ASN A 183 -15.96 5.71 9.84
N MET A 184 -17.05 5.15 10.34
CA MET A 184 -17.75 5.71 11.50
C MET A 184 -17.15 5.25 12.84
N SER A 185 -16.30 4.21 12.82
CA SER A 185 -15.69 3.65 14.02
C SER A 185 -14.39 4.34 14.43
N ASN A 186 -14.07 4.29 15.72
CA ASN A 186 -12.82 4.84 16.27
C ASN A 186 -11.59 3.98 15.89
N PRO A 187 -10.63 4.47 15.10
CA PRO A 187 -9.47 3.68 14.67
C PRO A 187 -8.41 3.42 15.75
N LEU A 188 -8.42 4.18 16.85
CA LEU A 188 -7.33 4.18 17.85
C LEU A 188 -6.96 2.79 18.40
N PRO A 189 -7.91 1.90 18.73
CA PRO A 189 -7.56 0.56 19.21
C PRO A 189 -6.71 -0.23 18.20
N ILE A 190 -7.00 -0.10 16.91
CA ILE A 190 -6.28 -0.79 15.83
C ILE A 190 -4.90 -0.15 15.63
N ILE A 191 -4.82 1.19 15.62
CA ILE A 191 -3.55 1.92 15.53
C ILE A 191 -2.63 1.55 16.70
N ASN A 192 -3.14 1.48 17.93
CA ASN A 192 -2.37 1.12 19.12
C ASN A 192 -1.78 -0.31 19.06
N ILE A 193 -2.51 -1.25 18.45
CA ILE A 193 -2.02 -2.60 18.19
C ILE A 193 -0.87 -2.55 17.16
N VAL A 194 -1.04 -1.78 16.10
CA VAL A 194 -0.01 -1.57 15.05
C VAL A 194 1.25 -0.89 15.60
N LEU A 195 1.12 0.07 16.52
CA LEU A 195 2.27 0.66 17.24
C LEU A 195 3.06 -0.37 18.06
N ASN A 196 2.41 -1.45 18.48
CA ASN A 196 3.00 -2.55 19.25
C ASN A 196 3.18 -3.84 18.44
N ILE A 197 3.19 -3.75 17.10
CA ILE A 197 3.08 -4.91 16.21
C ILE A 197 4.14 -6.00 16.47
N LYS A 198 5.34 -5.59 16.91
CA LYS A 198 6.47 -6.46 17.23
C LYS A 198 6.20 -7.43 18.39
N LYS A 199 5.15 -7.20 19.20
CA LYS A 199 4.77 -8.05 20.34
C LYS A 199 3.87 -9.24 19.96
N TYR A 200 3.40 -9.31 18.72
CA TYR A 200 2.38 -10.27 18.30
C TYR A 200 2.92 -11.28 17.27
N SER A 201 2.17 -12.36 17.03
CA SER A 201 2.53 -13.33 15.98
C SER A 201 2.52 -12.69 14.59
N SER A 202 3.28 -13.26 13.65
CA SER A 202 3.37 -12.78 12.27
C SER A 202 2.01 -12.73 11.57
N ASN A 203 1.15 -13.73 11.81
CA ASN A 203 -0.17 -13.81 11.20
C ASN A 203 -1.09 -12.71 11.72
N PHE A 204 -1.12 -12.50 13.04
CA PHE A 204 -1.90 -11.40 13.63
C PHE A 204 -1.39 -10.04 13.16
N ALA A 205 -0.07 -9.88 13.16
CA ALA A 205 0.58 -8.65 12.73
C ALA A 205 0.18 -8.29 11.30
N ARG A 206 0.20 -9.28 10.40
CA ARG A 206 -0.22 -9.14 9.01
C ARG A 206 -1.66 -8.63 8.90
N ILE A 207 -2.61 -9.26 9.59
CA ILE A 207 -4.03 -8.87 9.54
C ILE A 207 -4.21 -7.44 10.06
N CYS A 208 -3.52 -7.04 11.13
CA CYS A 208 -3.59 -5.69 11.68
C CYS A 208 -3.04 -4.64 10.70
N LEU A 209 -1.89 -4.91 10.07
CA LEU A 209 -1.29 -4.02 9.07
C LEU A 209 -2.20 -3.87 7.84
N ILE A 210 -2.78 -4.98 7.39
CA ILE A 210 -3.75 -5.02 6.30
C ILE A 210 -4.97 -4.14 6.62
N LEU A 211 -5.57 -4.35 7.80
CA LEU A 211 -6.74 -3.60 8.22
C LEU A 211 -6.44 -2.11 8.37
N CYS A 212 -5.29 -1.76 8.96
CA CYS A 212 -4.89 -0.38 9.16
C CYS A 212 -4.62 0.34 7.82
N SER A 213 -3.88 -0.30 6.91
CA SER A 213 -3.62 0.24 5.57
C SER A 213 -4.92 0.46 4.79
N THR A 214 -5.86 -0.48 4.91
CA THR A 214 -7.16 -0.37 4.24
C THR A 214 -8.03 0.71 4.88
N GLY A 215 -8.08 0.79 6.21
CA GLY A 215 -8.78 1.87 6.90
C GLY A 215 -8.28 3.24 6.45
N LEU A 216 -6.97 3.44 6.35
CA LEU A 216 -6.40 4.70 5.88
C LEU A 216 -6.67 4.99 4.40
N GLY A 217 -6.63 3.96 3.55
CA GLY A 217 -6.87 4.13 2.12
C GLY A 217 -8.32 4.48 1.76
N PHE A 218 -9.31 4.08 2.57
CA PHE A 218 -10.73 4.21 2.21
C PHE A 218 -11.61 4.95 3.23
N CYS A 219 -11.12 5.21 4.44
CA CYS A 219 -11.87 5.88 5.50
C CYS A 219 -11.28 7.26 5.81
N ASN A 220 -11.91 8.32 5.30
CA ASN A 220 -11.48 9.70 5.51
C ASN A 220 -11.29 10.05 7.00
N SER A 221 -12.17 9.55 7.89
CA SER A 221 -12.06 9.83 9.32
C SER A 221 -10.80 9.25 9.97
N TRP A 222 -10.28 8.15 9.42
CA TRP A 222 -9.03 7.54 9.89
C TRP A 222 -7.84 8.39 9.46
N SER A 223 -7.87 8.88 8.23
CA SER A 223 -6.85 9.78 7.68
C SER A 223 -6.81 11.11 8.41
N GLU A 224 -7.97 11.70 8.71
CA GLU A 224 -8.09 12.91 9.53
C GLU A 224 -7.51 12.68 10.93
N LEU A 225 -7.92 11.59 11.61
CA LEU A 225 -7.42 11.30 12.94
C LEU A 225 -5.92 11.03 12.98
N LEU A 226 -5.36 10.34 11.99
CA LEU A 226 -3.90 10.12 11.92
C LEU A 226 -3.13 11.37 11.49
N SER A 227 -3.73 12.33 10.79
CA SER A 227 -3.06 13.61 10.50
C SER A 227 -2.76 14.40 11.78
N ASP A 228 -3.55 14.20 12.84
CA ASP A 228 -3.29 14.77 14.17
C ASP A 228 -2.21 14.00 14.97
N PHE A 229 -1.78 12.81 14.52
CA PHE A 229 -0.71 12.06 15.17
C PHE A 229 0.67 12.56 14.72
N HIS A 230 1.55 12.83 15.69
CA HIS A 230 2.95 13.08 15.37
C HIS A 230 3.57 11.86 14.70
N PHE A 231 4.01 12.01 13.44
CA PHE A 231 4.60 10.95 12.63
C PHE A 231 5.76 10.23 13.35
N SER A 232 6.52 10.94 14.18
CA SER A 232 7.59 10.39 15.02
C SER A 232 7.15 9.25 15.93
N SER A 233 5.87 9.22 16.35
CA SER A 233 5.31 8.17 17.21
C SER A 233 5.04 6.87 16.45
N ILE A 234 4.78 6.96 15.13
CA ILE A 234 4.46 5.82 14.25
C ILE A 234 5.73 5.31 13.56
N PHE A 235 6.71 6.19 13.35
CA PHE A 235 7.97 5.89 12.68
C PHE A 235 8.67 4.58 13.10
N PRO A 236 8.79 4.22 14.40
CA PRO A 236 9.53 3.02 14.82
C PRO A 236 8.95 1.69 14.32
N ILE A 237 7.71 1.69 13.81
CA ILE A 237 7.09 0.53 13.15
C ILE A 237 7.83 0.22 11.86
N PHE A 238 8.28 1.25 11.12
CA PHE A 238 8.89 1.12 9.80
C PHE A 238 10.40 0.86 9.83
N ASP A 239 11.03 0.79 11.01
CA ASP A 239 12.46 0.48 11.14
C ASP A 239 12.88 -0.81 10.42
N SER A 240 11.99 -1.82 10.36
CA SER A 240 12.28 -3.07 9.65
C SER A 240 12.30 -2.91 8.13
N LEU A 241 11.72 -1.84 7.56
CA LEU A 241 11.89 -1.53 6.15
C LEU A 241 13.32 -1.05 5.84
N LEU A 242 14.03 -0.49 6.82
CA LEU A 242 15.42 -0.04 6.68
C LEU A 242 16.43 -1.19 6.58
N THR A 243 16.00 -2.41 6.90
CA THR A 243 16.79 -3.62 6.70
C THR A 243 16.46 -4.28 5.36
N ALA A 244 17.48 -4.76 4.66
CA ALA A 244 17.31 -5.48 3.40
C ALA A 244 16.40 -6.71 3.61
N PRO A 245 15.33 -6.86 2.80
CA PRO A 245 14.44 -7.99 2.96
C PRO A 245 15.10 -9.29 2.48
N THR A 246 14.84 -10.39 3.17
CA THR A 246 15.24 -11.73 2.71
C THR A 246 14.36 -12.18 1.54
N GLU A 247 14.84 -13.12 0.72
CA GLU A 247 14.02 -13.69 -0.36
C GLU A 247 12.69 -14.29 0.17
N SER A 248 12.73 -14.84 1.38
CA SER A 248 11.58 -15.38 2.09
C SER A 248 10.58 -14.34 2.61
N GLN A 249 10.99 -13.08 2.76
CA GLN A 249 10.10 -11.95 3.08
C GLN A 249 9.43 -11.38 1.83
N LEU A 250 10.06 -11.54 0.67
CA LEU A 250 9.53 -11.13 -0.64
C LEU A 250 8.67 -12.19 -1.31
N SER A 251 8.77 -13.46 -0.87
CA SER A 251 7.87 -14.52 -1.31
C SER A 251 6.53 -14.44 -0.58
N LEU A 252 5.45 -14.63 -1.32
CA LEU A 252 4.10 -14.59 -0.76
C LEU A 252 3.67 -15.91 -0.08
N SER A 253 4.57 -16.89 0.08
CA SER A 253 4.31 -18.14 0.82
C SER A 253 5.59 -18.97 1.07
N ASN A 254 5.65 -19.64 2.22
CA ASN A 254 6.62 -20.64 2.70
C ASN A 254 7.90 -20.15 3.39
N SER A 255 7.76 -19.32 4.43
CA SER A 255 8.83 -19.10 5.41
C SER A 255 8.29 -19.16 6.83
N GLN A 256 9.16 -19.40 7.83
CA GLN A 256 8.77 -19.39 9.25
C GLN A 256 8.34 -17.99 9.75
N ASN A 257 8.51 -16.95 8.92
CA ASN A 257 8.12 -15.56 9.17
C ASN A 257 7.50 -14.99 7.88
N PRO A 258 6.31 -15.47 7.45
CA PRO A 258 5.75 -15.11 6.15
C PRO A 258 5.53 -13.59 6.07
N GLY A 259 5.75 -13.05 4.86
CA GLY A 259 5.86 -11.63 4.57
C GLY A 259 4.80 -10.75 5.22
N ILE A 260 5.20 -10.07 6.31
CA ILE A 260 4.60 -8.82 6.78
C ILE A 260 5.22 -7.60 6.06
N TYR A 261 6.31 -7.83 5.30
CA TYR A 261 7.09 -6.76 4.66
C TYR A 261 6.23 -5.99 3.66
N LEU A 262 5.45 -6.68 2.83
CA LEU A 262 4.61 -6.04 1.81
C LEU A 262 3.46 -5.24 2.44
N GLU A 263 2.84 -5.79 3.49
CA GLU A 263 1.79 -5.14 4.26
C GLU A 263 2.32 -3.92 5.02
N LEU A 264 3.53 -4.02 5.59
CA LEU A 264 4.20 -2.90 6.23
C LEU A 264 4.59 -1.82 5.21
N PHE A 265 5.09 -2.23 4.04
CA PHE A 265 5.42 -1.33 2.94
C PHE A 265 4.18 -0.60 2.42
N ALA A 266 3.05 -1.30 2.32
CA ALA A 266 1.79 -0.71 1.94
C ALA A 266 1.26 0.29 2.98
N LEU A 267 1.35 -0.05 4.28
CA LEU A 267 1.03 0.90 5.34
C LEU A 267 1.93 2.13 5.24
N PHE A 268 3.22 1.95 4.98
CA PHE A 268 4.16 3.05 4.80
C PHE A 268 3.72 3.98 3.65
N TYR A 269 3.36 3.41 2.49
CA TYR A 269 2.82 4.18 1.37
C TYR A 269 1.55 4.96 1.76
N GLN A 270 0.60 4.34 2.46
CA GLN A 270 -0.64 5.01 2.90
C GLN A 270 -0.36 6.16 3.86
N ILE A 271 0.60 5.99 4.77
CA ILE A 271 1.01 7.08 5.66
C ILE A 271 1.65 8.23 4.88
N LEU A 272 2.48 7.95 3.87
CA LEU A 272 3.06 9.01 3.02
C LEU A 272 2.02 9.79 2.19
N LEU A 273 0.80 9.28 2.04
CA LEU A 273 -0.32 9.99 1.39
C LEU A 273 -1.02 10.99 2.32
N LEU A 274 -0.81 10.89 3.64
CA LEU A 274 -1.45 11.81 4.58
C LEU A 274 -0.89 13.23 4.42
N PRO A 275 -1.74 14.26 4.55
CA PRO A 275 -1.32 15.64 4.33
C PRO A 275 -0.54 16.20 5.56
N TYR A 276 0.52 16.97 5.26
CA TYR A 276 1.33 17.81 6.16
C TYR A 276 2.43 17.13 7.01
N ASP A 277 3.64 17.73 6.96
CA ASP A 277 4.84 17.55 7.80
C ASP A 277 5.51 16.17 7.93
N ILE A 278 4.98 15.14 7.28
CA ILE A 278 5.59 13.79 7.30
C ILE A 278 7.01 13.80 6.74
N PHE A 279 7.26 14.54 5.65
CA PHE A 279 8.56 14.53 4.99
C PHE A 279 9.61 15.36 5.73
N GLU A 280 9.25 16.54 6.26
CA GLU A 280 10.16 17.34 7.10
C GLU A 280 10.60 16.58 8.35
N SER A 281 9.73 15.69 8.85
CA SER A 281 9.99 14.86 10.01
C SER A 281 10.50 13.46 9.69
N LEU A 282 10.62 13.05 8.41
CA LEU A 282 11.00 11.68 8.00
C LEU A 282 12.49 11.43 8.30
N PRO A 283 12.84 10.84 9.45
CA PRO A 283 14.22 10.57 9.77
C PRO A 283 14.71 9.53 8.78
N LYS A 284 15.95 9.70 8.29
CA LYS A 284 16.58 8.71 7.38
C LYS A 284 15.90 8.57 6.00
N GLY A 285 15.22 9.61 5.49
CA GLY A 285 14.52 9.58 4.20
C GLY A 285 15.28 8.91 3.03
N ARG A 286 16.56 9.26 2.82
CA ARG A 286 17.41 8.62 1.79
C ARG A 286 17.64 7.11 1.99
N GLN A 287 17.60 6.63 3.23
CA GLN A 287 17.75 5.21 3.54
C GLN A 287 16.46 4.48 3.18
N PHE A 288 15.29 5.09 3.38
CA PHE A 288 14.03 4.55 2.84
C PHE A 288 14.03 4.45 1.33
N VAL A 289 14.61 5.42 0.60
CA VAL A 289 14.78 5.30 -0.85
C VAL A 289 15.54 4.01 -1.20
N VAL A 290 16.68 3.74 -0.56
CA VAL A 290 17.42 2.48 -0.80
C VAL A 290 16.63 1.24 -0.42
N SER A 291 15.92 1.30 0.71
CA SER A 291 15.04 0.22 1.18
C SER A 291 13.90 -0.10 0.22
N VAL A 292 13.47 0.86 -0.61
CA VAL A 292 12.50 0.64 -1.68
C VAL A 292 13.19 0.09 -2.94
N LEU A 293 14.37 0.63 -3.28
CA LEU A 293 15.08 0.25 -4.52
C LEU A 293 15.59 -1.20 -4.51
N LEU A 294 16.08 -1.69 -3.38
CA LEU A 294 16.61 -3.05 -3.28
C LEU A 294 15.57 -4.14 -3.60
N PRO A 295 14.42 -4.21 -2.89
CA PRO A 295 13.38 -5.17 -3.25
C PRO A 295 12.82 -4.93 -4.65
N LEU A 296 12.70 -3.67 -5.10
CA LEU A 296 12.27 -3.37 -6.48
C LEU A 296 13.20 -4.04 -7.49
N GLN A 297 14.52 -3.94 -7.31
CA GLN A 297 15.49 -4.60 -8.17
C GLN A 297 15.42 -6.12 -8.07
N GLN A 298 15.24 -6.68 -6.87
CA GLN A 298 15.08 -8.13 -6.70
C GLN A 298 13.82 -8.67 -7.40
N PHE A 299 12.73 -7.87 -7.44
CA PHE A 299 11.54 -8.19 -8.22
C PHE A 299 11.78 -8.06 -9.73
N ASN A 300 12.48 -7.02 -10.19
CA ASN A 300 12.88 -6.87 -11.59
C ASN A 300 13.67 -8.11 -12.07
N GLU A 301 14.62 -8.60 -11.28
CA GLU A 301 15.47 -9.75 -11.62
C GLU A 301 14.69 -11.08 -11.72
N LYS A 302 13.46 -11.14 -11.20
CA LYS A 302 12.54 -12.28 -11.37
C LYS A 302 11.69 -12.17 -12.65
N ASN A 303 11.84 -11.11 -13.45
CA ASN A 303 11.13 -10.86 -14.73
C ASN A 303 9.59 -10.98 -14.65
N SER A 304 9.02 -10.80 -13.45
CA SER A 304 7.58 -10.83 -13.22
C SER A 304 7.14 -9.45 -12.75
N LEU A 305 6.43 -8.72 -13.62
CA LEU A 305 5.74 -7.51 -13.22
C LEU A 305 4.68 -7.87 -12.18
N THR A 306 4.74 -7.20 -11.03
CA THR A 306 3.83 -7.42 -9.89
C THR A 306 3.32 -6.08 -9.38
N TYR A 307 2.24 -6.11 -8.61
CA TYR A 307 1.73 -4.94 -7.89
C TYR A 307 2.79 -4.21 -7.06
N PHE A 308 3.78 -4.95 -6.53
CA PHE A 308 4.87 -4.35 -5.76
C PHE A 308 5.65 -3.30 -6.57
N HIS A 309 5.79 -3.46 -7.89
CA HIS A 309 6.47 -2.47 -8.73
C HIS A 309 5.70 -1.14 -8.73
N SER A 310 4.38 -1.20 -8.90
CA SER A 310 3.52 -0.01 -8.87
C SER A 310 3.54 0.65 -7.49
N LEU A 311 3.44 -0.14 -6.42
CA LEU A 311 3.50 0.36 -5.04
C LEU A 311 4.86 0.99 -4.71
N ALA A 312 5.97 0.34 -5.10
CA ALA A 312 7.33 0.83 -4.88
C ALA A 312 7.60 2.13 -5.64
N LEU A 313 7.26 2.20 -6.92
CA LEU A 313 7.43 3.42 -7.71
C LEU A 313 6.53 4.56 -7.21
N SER A 314 5.30 4.27 -6.79
CA SER A 314 4.41 5.29 -6.19
C SER A 314 4.98 5.83 -4.87
N THR A 315 5.54 4.94 -4.05
CA THR A 315 6.25 5.33 -2.81
C THR A 315 7.45 6.23 -3.13
N LEU A 316 8.22 5.90 -4.18
CA LEU A 316 9.34 6.73 -4.61
C LEU A 316 8.89 8.09 -5.17
N VAL A 317 7.76 8.18 -5.88
CA VAL A 317 7.18 9.47 -6.30
C VAL A 317 6.91 10.35 -5.09
N LEU A 318 6.26 9.81 -4.05
CA LEU A 318 5.97 10.54 -2.81
C LEU A 318 7.26 10.98 -2.11
N LEU A 319 8.21 10.07 -1.89
CA LEU A 319 9.49 10.39 -1.25
C LEU A 319 10.27 11.46 -2.01
N THR A 320 10.32 11.38 -3.34
CA THR A 320 11.07 12.34 -4.16
C THR A 320 10.35 13.67 -4.35
N SER A 321 9.04 13.74 -4.09
CA SER A 321 8.30 15.00 -4.13
C SER A 321 8.74 15.99 -3.04
N ASP A 322 9.42 15.51 -1.99
CA ASP A 322 10.04 16.34 -0.97
C ASP A 322 11.41 16.90 -1.43
N PRO A 323 11.57 18.24 -1.50
CA PRO A 323 12.83 18.86 -1.92
C PRO A 323 14.03 18.51 -1.04
N ALA A 324 13.83 18.42 0.29
CA ALA A 324 14.92 18.17 1.24
C ALA A 324 15.48 16.75 1.09
N LEU A 325 14.59 15.75 0.97
CA LEU A 325 14.95 14.38 0.66
C LEU A 325 15.65 14.29 -0.70
N SER A 326 15.10 14.91 -1.74
CA SER A 326 15.71 14.92 -3.08
C SER A 326 17.12 15.54 -3.07
N ALA A 327 17.35 16.62 -2.32
CA ALA A 327 18.68 17.20 -2.14
C ALA A 327 19.65 16.27 -1.39
N SER A 328 19.15 15.47 -0.45
CA SER A 328 19.96 14.49 0.29
C SER A 328 20.47 13.33 -0.59
N LEU A 329 19.87 13.12 -1.77
CA LEU A 329 20.28 12.07 -2.72
C LEU A 329 21.64 12.35 -3.38
N ASN A 330 22.20 13.55 -3.21
CA ASN A 330 23.53 13.93 -3.67
C ASN A 330 24.67 13.26 -2.89
N GLU A 331 24.37 12.68 -1.73
CA GLU A 331 25.40 12.00 -0.94
C GLU A 331 25.97 10.78 -1.71
N PRO A 332 27.27 10.47 -1.55
CA PRO A 332 27.86 9.26 -2.11
C PRO A 332 27.17 8.01 -1.54
N PHE A 333 26.81 7.07 -2.42
CA PHE A 333 26.30 5.78 -1.98
C PHE A 333 27.46 4.86 -1.62
N THR A 334 27.65 4.60 -0.32
CA THR A 334 28.72 3.73 0.19
C THR A 334 28.23 2.35 0.66
N GLY A 335 26.93 2.08 0.53
CA GLY A 335 26.31 0.84 0.99
C GLY A 335 26.61 -0.35 0.09
N THR A 336 26.40 -1.56 0.61
CA THR A 336 26.32 -2.78 -0.20
C THR A 336 24.91 -2.93 -0.75
N PHE A 337 24.77 -3.08 -2.07
CA PHE A 337 23.50 -3.33 -2.72
C PHE A 337 23.47 -4.76 -3.25
N ALA A 338 22.80 -5.65 -2.53
CA ALA A 338 22.83 -7.10 -2.78
C ALA A 338 21.84 -7.52 -3.88
N CYS A 339 22.22 -7.32 -5.14
CA CYS A 339 21.50 -7.83 -6.32
C CYS A 339 22.43 -8.57 -7.29
N LYS A 340 21.87 -9.32 -8.25
CA LYS A 340 22.66 -10.09 -9.23
C LYS A 340 23.38 -9.18 -10.23
N SER A 341 22.74 -8.06 -10.55
CA SER A 341 23.28 -7.05 -11.45
C SER A 341 24.35 -6.19 -10.77
N SER A 342 25.44 -5.88 -11.47
CA SER A 342 26.42 -4.91 -11.00
C SER A 342 25.83 -3.51 -11.12
N VAL A 343 25.52 -2.89 -10.00
CA VAL A 343 24.97 -1.53 -9.95
C VAL A 343 26.09 -0.49 -9.90
N HIS A 344 25.89 0.64 -10.56
CA HIS A 344 26.84 1.74 -10.57
C HIS A 344 27.08 2.29 -9.15
N ARG A 345 28.35 2.59 -8.82
CA ARG A 345 28.76 3.19 -7.55
C ARG A 345 28.91 4.70 -7.72
N GLY A 346 27.79 5.42 -7.61
CA GLY A 346 27.72 6.87 -7.65
C GLY A 346 27.07 7.45 -6.38
N THR A 347 26.19 8.43 -6.57
CA THR A 347 25.33 8.98 -5.52
C THR A 347 24.08 8.13 -5.30
N TYR A 348 23.30 8.43 -4.25
CA TYR A 348 21.96 7.84 -4.10
C TYR A 348 21.04 8.18 -5.28
N ALA A 349 21.22 9.35 -5.91
CA ALA A 349 20.47 9.72 -7.11
C ALA A 349 20.84 8.86 -8.33
N ASP A 350 22.13 8.54 -8.50
CA ASP A 350 22.57 7.63 -9.57
C ASP A 350 21.95 6.24 -9.40
N LEU A 351 21.99 5.71 -8.17
CA LEU A 351 21.36 4.43 -7.82
C LEU A 351 19.85 4.46 -8.11
N LEU A 352 19.15 5.52 -7.70
CA LEU A 352 17.72 5.69 -7.96
C LEU A 352 17.39 5.62 -9.45
N VAL A 353 18.06 6.43 -10.28
CA VAL A 353 17.80 6.48 -11.72
C VAL A 353 18.14 5.15 -12.39
N GLU A 354 19.22 4.49 -11.98
CA GLU A 354 19.59 3.18 -12.53
C GLU A 354 18.48 2.14 -12.29
N ILE A 355 18.01 2.01 -11.05
CA ILE A 355 17.05 0.97 -10.70
C ILE A 355 15.67 1.25 -11.31
N ILE A 356 15.16 2.49 -11.27
CA ILE A 356 13.84 2.79 -11.84
C ILE A 356 13.82 2.64 -13.37
N THR A 357 14.94 2.90 -14.05
CA THR A 357 15.04 2.70 -15.51
C THR A 357 15.28 1.24 -15.88
N ASN A 358 15.91 0.44 -15.01
CA ASN A 358 15.97 -1.01 -15.17
C ASN A 358 14.56 -1.65 -15.11
N THR A 359 13.67 -1.13 -14.25
CA THR A 359 12.28 -1.62 -14.16
C THR A 359 11.51 -1.49 -15.48
N THR A 360 11.77 -0.44 -16.28
CA THR A 360 11.04 -0.19 -17.54
C THR A 360 11.79 -0.64 -18.79
N GLY A 361 13.08 -0.98 -18.67
CA GLY A 361 13.98 -1.09 -19.82
C GLY A 361 13.82 -2.34 -20.70
N SER A 362 13.19 -3.42 -20.22
CA SER A 362 13.14 -4.71 -20.95
C SER A 362 11.96 -4.86 -21.91
N ASP A 363 10.81 -4.27 -21.60
CA ASP A 363 9.60 -4.33 -22.42
C ASP A 363 8.71 -3.14 -22.07
N LEU A 364 8.74 -2.12 -22.93
CA LEU A 364 8.01 -0.88 -22.72
C LEU A 364 6.49 -1.08 -22.80
N SER A 365 6.03 -2.05 -23.59
CA SER A 365 4.59 -2.35 -23.73
C SER A 365 4.04 -2.95 -22.44
N ARG A 366 4.79 -3.87 -21.83
CA ARG A 366 4.44 -4.49 -20.55
C ARG A 366 4.54 -3.52 -19.38
N THR A 367 5.50 -2.60 -19.43
CA THR A 367 5.79 -1.66 -18.34
C THR A 367 5.13 -0.29 -18.53
N ALA A 368 4.30 -0.13 -19.58
CA ALA A 368 3.58 1.10 -19.89
C ALA A 368 2.86 1.72 -18.67
N PRO A 369 2.18 0.94 -17.80
CA PRO A 369 1.53 1.50 -16.61
C PRO A 369 2.50 2.13 -15.59
N LEU A 370 3.78 1.77 -15.60
CA LEU A 370 4.79 2.26 -14.65
C LEU A 370 5.52 3.51 -15.14
N LEU A 371 5.49 3.78 -16.45
CA LEU A 371 6.21 4.91 -17.07
C LEU A 371 5.85 6.28 -16.46
N PRO A 372 4.57 6.56 -16.11
CA PRO A 372 4.22 7.83 -15.48
C PRO A 372 4.95 8.07 -14.15
N ALA A 373 5.10 7.03 -13.32
CA ALA A 373 5.81 7.15 -12.05
C ALA A 373 7.31 7.37 -12.25
N VAL A 374 7.94 6.65 -13.18
CA VAL A 374 9.36 6.84 -13.50
C VAL A 374 9.63 8.26 -14.02
N ALA A 375 8.79 8.77 -14.92
CA ALA A 375 8.91 10.14 -15.42
C ALA A 375 8.75 11.19 -14.30
N CYS A 376 7.81 10.98 -13.36
CA CYS A 376 7.61 11.87 -12.23
C CYS A 376 8.78 11.85 -11.23
N ILE A 377 9.35 10.68 -10.93
CA ILE A 377 10.55 10.57 -10.09
C ILE A 377 11.70 11.36 -10.69
N ILE A 378 11.98 11.18 -12.00
CA ILE A 378 13.03 11.93 -12.71
C ILE A 378 12.78 13.43 -12.64
N HIS A 379 11.53 13.85 -12.88
CA HIS A 379 11.14 15.25 -12.79
C HIS A 379 11.36 15.82 -11.38
N ASN A 380 10.92 15.12 -10.33
CA ASN A 380 10.98 15.58 -8.96
C ASN A 380 12.43 15.80 -8.47
N ILE A 381 13.36 14.91 -8.86
CA ILE A 381 14.77 15.04 -8.42
C ILE A 381 15.57 16.07 -9.25
N SER A 382 15.03 16.51 -10.39
CA SER A 382 15.77 17.29 -11.40
C SER A 382 16.29 18.64 -10.91
N ALA A 383 15.50 19.37 -10.10
CA ALA A 383 15.91 20.64 -9.53
C ALA A 383 16.92 20.51 -8.36
N HIS A 384 17.14 19.30 -7.84
CA HIS A 384 17.87 19.10 -6.57
C HIS A 384 19.15 18.27 -6.69
N VAL A 385 19.22 17.38 -7.69
CA VAL A 385 20.39 16.52 -7.89
C VAL A 385 21.49 17.26 -8.64
N LYS A 386 22.70 17.13 -8.12
CA LYS A 386 23.96 17.68 -8.60
C LYS A 386 24.81 16.56 -9.17
N SER A 387 25.61 16.89 -10.17
CA SER A 387 26.64 16.03 -10.73
C SER A 387 26.14 14.65 -11.16
N PHE A 388 25.04 14.59 -11.92
CA PHE A 388 24.61 13.36 -12.58
C PHE A 388 25.79 12.69 -13.28
N SER A 389 26.04 11.42 -12.94
CA SER A 389 27.13 10.68 -13.56
C SER A 389 26.93 10.53 -15.06
N PHE A 390 28.00 10.22 -15.79
CA PHE A 390 27.92 9.91 -17.22
C PHE A 390 26.96 8.75 -17.48
N PHE A 391 26.99 7.73 -16.62
CA PHE A 391 26.12 6.57 -16.70
C PHE A 391 24.65 6.96 -16.54
N THR A 392 24.32 7.72 -15.50
CA THR A 392 22.96 8.20 -15.24
C THR A 392 22.46 9.11 -16.36
N SER A 393 23.29 10.04 -16.82
CA SER A 393 22.97 10.92 -17.95
C SER A 393 22.63 10.11 -19.21
N ASN A 394 23.42 9.07 -19.51
CA ASN A 394 23.15 8.19 -20.64
C ASN A 394 21.83 7.41 -20.47
N ARG A 395 21.55 6.87 -19.26
CA ARG A 395 20.30 6.16 -18.94
C ARG A 395 19.06 7.04 -19.13
N LEU A 396 19.12 8.30 -18.67
CA LEU A 396 18.02 9.26 -18.84
C LEU A 396 17.70 9.50 -20.33
N PHE A 397 18.73 9.62 -21.18
CA PHE A 397 18.52 9.80 -22.62
C PHE A 397 18.06 8.53 -23.33
N ILE A 398 18.51 7.34 -22.89
CA ILE A 398 17.95 6.07 -23.38
C ILE A 398 16.47 5.99 -23.06
N PHE A 399 16.08 6.28 -21.81
CA PHE A 399 14.69 6.30 -21.38
C PHE A 399 13.86 7.31 -22.18
N LEU A 400 14.37 8.54 -22.37
CA LEU A 400 13.72 9.55 -23.20
C LEU A 400 13.49 9.05 -24.64
N ASN A 401 14.50 8.44 -25.27
CA ASN A 401 14.37 7.92 -26.62
C ASN A 401 13.36 6.76 -26.69
N GLN A 402 13.35 5.86 -25.70
CA GLN A 402 12.35 4.79 -25.59
C GLN A 402 10.92 5.36 -25.52
N LEU A 403 10.69 6.42 -24.75
CA LEU A 403 9.39 7.09 -24.71
C LEU A 403 9.03 7.73 -26.06
N ILE A 404 9.99 8.32 -26.77
CA ILE A 404 9.77 8.96 -28.07
C ILE A 404 9.39 7.95 -29.16
N GLU A 405 9.96 6.76 -29.09
CA GLU A 405 9.72 5.64 -29.99
C GLU A 405 8.48 4.82 -29.61
N SER A 406 7.96 5.00 -28.38
CA SER A 406 6.77 4.32 -27.90
C SER A 406 5.53 4.64 -28.73
N GLY A 407 4.74 3.61 -29.05
CA GLY A 407 3.40 3.75 -29.61
C GLY A 407 2.31 4.06 -28.56
N ASP A 408 2.68 4.22 -27.29
CA ASP A 408 1.74 4.46 -26.19
C ASP A 408 1.08 5.85 -26.29
N ARG A 409 -0.23 5.92 -26.04
CA ARG A 409 -1.01 7.18 -26.15
C ARG A 409 -0.60 8.24 -25.12
N GLN A 410 -0.06 7.85 -23.97
CA GLN A 410 0.44 8.75 -22.93
C GLN A 410 1.87 9.22 -23.21
N ALA A 411 2.60 8.56 -24.11
CA ALA A 411 4.01 8.86 -24.37
C ALA A 411 4.30 10.35 -24.60
N PRO A 412 3.53 11.12 -25.41
CA PRO A 412 3.79 12.55 -25.58
C PRO A 412 3.75 13.35 -24.27
N LYS A 413 2.82 13.03 -23.36
CA LYS A 413 2.73 13.69 -22.05
C LYS A 413 3.93 13.31 -21.17
N LEU A 414 4.33 12.04 -21.18
CA LEU A 414 5.47 11.57 -20.40
C LEU A 414 6.80 12.15 -20.90
N VAL A 415 6.97 12.27 -22.22
CA VAL A 415 8.13 12.95 -22.83
C VAL A 415 8.17 14.41 -22.39
N GLN A 416 7.03 15.11 -22.34
CA GLN A 416 6.99 16.49 -21.83
C GLN A 416 7.42 16.58 -20.36
N ILE A 417 6.99 15.65 -19.50
CA ILE A 417 7.43 15.60 -18.10
C ILE A 417 8.96 15.46 -17.99
N VAL A 418 9.58 14.62 -18.82
CA VAL A 418 11.04 14.45 -18.85
C VAL A 418 11.74 15.71 -19.39
N ILE A 419 11.19 16.35 -20.43
CA ILE A 419 11.68 17.65 -20.93
C ILE A 419 11.64 18.71 -19.82
N ASP A 420 10.55 18.76 -19.07
CA ASP A 420 10.39 19.72 -17.96
C ASP A 420 11.44 19.48 -16.87
N GLY A 421 11.78 18.21 -16.57
CA GLY A 421 12.90 17.88 -15.70
C GLY A 421 14.25 18.37 -16.23
N ILE A 422 14.52 18.20 -17.53
CA ILE A 422 15.74 18.74 -18.16
C ILE A 422 15.77 20.28 -18.06
N ASN A 423 14.63 20.96 -18.26
CA ASN A 423 14.53 22.41 -18.08
C ASN A 423 14.84 22.83 -16.64
N GLN A 424 14.39 22.08 -15.63
CA GLN A 424 14.72 22.33 -14.23
C GLN A 424 16.23 22.17 -13.96
N ILE A 425 16.88 21.15 -14.54
CA ILE A 425 18.33 20.99 -14.43
C ILE A 425 19.05 22.20 -15.03
N ILE A 426 18.60 22.66 -16.20
CA ILE A 426 19.16 23.83 -16.88
C ILE A 426 18.91 25.12 -16.07
N SER A 427 17.78 25.25 -15.37
CA SER A 427 17.45 26.42 -14.54
C SER A 427 18.23 26.43 -13.22
N GLU A 428 18.08 25.36 -12.44
CA GLU A 428 18.43 25.33 -11.02
C GLU A 428 19.79 24.68 -10.75
N GLN A 429 20.23 23.75 -11.59
CA GLN A 429 21.44 22.94 -11.37
C GLN A 429 22.48 23.07 -12.47
N PHE A 430 22.43 24.16 -13.25
CA PHE A 430 23.27 24.37 -14.43
C PHE A 430 24.77 24.23 -14.14
N GLU A 431 25.25 24.91 -13.11
CA GLU A 431 26.67 24.94 -12.73
C GLU A 431 27.16 23.59 -12.19
N ASN A 432 26.25 22.77 -11.66
CA ASN A 432 26.56 21.52 -10.97
C ASN A 432 26.40 20.27 -11.85
N ASN A 433 25.87 20.41 -13.07
CA ASN A 433 25.45 19.29 -13.93
C ASN A 433 26.00 19.37 -15.36
N THR A 434 27.29 19.68 -15.52
CA THR A 434 27.93 19.80 -16.84
C THR A 434 27.80 18.52 -17.69
N THR A 435 27.90 17.34 -17.08
CA THR A 435 27.77 16.04 -17.77
C THR A 435 26.44 15.90 -18.52
N ILE A 436 25.30 16.07 -17.85
CA ILE A 436 24.00 15.90 -18.50
C ILE A 436 23.72 17.03 -19.49
N LEU A 437 24.17 18.26 -19.22
CA LEU A 437 24.08 19.37 -20.18
C LEU A 437 24.84 19.07 -21.48
N MET A 438 25.97 18.38 -21.39
CA MET A 438 26.68 17.88 -22.58
C MET A 438 25.88 16.84 -23.35
N PHE A 439 25.15 15.95 -22.67
CA PHE A 439 24.21 15.05 -23.32
C PHE A 439 23.05 15.81 -24.00
N VAL A 440 22.54 16.88 -23.40
CA VAL A 440 21.52 17.73 -24.02
C VAL A 440 22.02 18.31 -25.36
N VAL A 441 23.23 18.87 -25.37
CA VAL A 441 23.84 19.42 -26.59
C VAL A 441 24.08 18.32 -27.64
N LYS A 442 24.58 17.15 -27.22
CA LYS A 442 24.82 16.00 -28.10
C LYS A 442 23.53 15.50 -28.77
N ASN A 443 22.42 15.52 -28.03
CA ASN A 443 21.11 15.05 -28.48
C ASN A 443 20.22 16.16 -29.07
N GLN A 444 20.81 17.29 -29.51
CA GLN A 444 20.08 18.41 -30.13
C GLN A 444 19.09 18.03 -31.26
N ASN A 445 19.37 16.98 -32.02
CA ASN A 445 18.51 16.57 -33.13
C ASN A 445 17.21 15.94 -32.61
N THR A 446 17.27 15.20 -31.49
CA THR A 446 16.11 14.69 -30.78
C THR A 446 15.17 15.84 -30.42
N PHE A 447 15.69 16.92 -29.80
CA PHE A 447 14.86 18.07 -29.42
C PHE A 447 14.26 18.81 -30.62
N LYS A 448 14.95 18.88 -31.76
CA LYS A 448 14.35 19.44 -33.00
C LYS A 448 13.17 18.59 -33.48
N ILE A 449 13.29 17.26 -33.44
CA ILE A 449 12.20 16.34 -33.77
C ILE A 449 11.04 16.53 -32.79
N LEU A 450 11.31 16.66 -31.49
CA LEU A 450 10.28 16.89 -30.48
C LEU A 450 9.53 18.21 -30.70
N LYS A 451 10.23 19.27 -31.10
CA LYS A 451 9.60 20.54 -31.51
C LYS A 451 8.64 20.34 -32.70
N GLN A 452 9.06 19.57 -33.71
CA GLN A 452 8.21 19.27 -34.87
C GLN A 452 6.98 18.43 -34.49
N LYS A 453 7.11 17.58 -33.47
CA LYS A 453 6.00 16.83 -32.86
C LYS A 453 5.11 17.67 -31.93
N GLY A 454 5.37 18.98 -31.80
CA GLY A 454 4.54 19.91 -31.03
C GLY A 454 4.85 19.98 -29.52
N LEU A 455 5.94 19.37 -29.06
CA LEU A 455 6.34 19.46 -27.65
C LEU A 455 7.06 20.77 -27.34
N ASN A 456 6.92 21.26 -26.10
CA ASN A 456 7.55 22.49 -25.65
C ASN A 456 9.00 22.23 -25.23
N VAL A 457 9.93 22.46 -26.17
CA VAL A 457 11.39 22.35 -25.98
C VAL A 457 12.10 23.70 -26.15
N LYS A 458 11.37 24.81 -26.00
CA LYS A 458 11.89 26.18 -26.27
C LYS A 458 13.20 26.42 -25.54
N TYR A 459 13.19 26.27 -24.22
CA TYR A 459 14.33 26.56 -23.34
C TYR A 459 15.55 25.68 -23.62
N ILE A 460 15.36 24.38 -23.90
CA ILE A 460 16.44 23.49 -24.31
C ILE A 460 17.10 23.96 -25.61
N LEU A 461 16.30 24.37 -26.60
CA LEU A 461 16.83 24.84 -27.88
C LEU A 461 17.51 26.21 -27.75
N ASP A 462 16.98 27.11 -26.92
CA ASP A 462 17.58 28.40 -26.59
C ASP A 462 18.96 28.20 -25.92
N PHE A 463 19.04 27.26 -24.96
CA PHE A 463 20.31 26.83 -24.35
C PHE A 463 21.31 26.31 -25.39
N ILE A 464 20.89 25.37 -26.25
CA ILE A 464 21.77 24.79 -27.29
C ILE A 464 22.27 25.87 -28.26
N ALA A 465 21.41 26.83 -28.62
CA ALA A 465 21.79 27.95 -29.47
C ALA A 465 22.83 28.86 -28.80
N ALA A 466 22.61 29.23 -27.53
CA ALA A 466 23.54 30.02 -26.74
C ALA A 466 24.91 29.31 -26.59
N PHE A 467 24.90 28.01 -26.31
CA PHE A 467 26.11 27.20 -26.19
C PHE A 467 26.91 27.20 -27.50
N LYS A 468 26.26 26.93 -28.64
CA LYS A 468 26.92 26.95 -29.95
C LYS A 468 27.48 28.32 -30.33
N HIS A 469 26.76 29.38 -29.98
CA HIS A 469 27.25 30.74 -30.20
C HIS A 469 28.53 30.98 -29.41
N LYS A 470 28.59 30.53 -28.14
CA LYS A 470 29.79 30.64 -27.30
C LYS A 470 30.95 29.79 -27.81
N VAL A 471 30.70 28.59 -28.34
CA VAL A 471 31.71 27.74 -29.00
C VAL A 471 32.34 28.48 -30.19
N LYS A 472 31.52 29.10 -31.04
CA LYS A 472 31.99 29.89 -32.19
C LYS A 472 32.77 31.13 -31.77
N GLN A 473 32.31 31.85 -30.76
CA GLN A 473 33.01 33.03 -30.22
C GLN A 473 34.41 32.70 -29.69
N ASN A 474 34.60 31.50 -29.14
CA ASN A 474 35.90 31.03 -28.65
C ASN A 474 36.79 30.39 -29.74
N GLY A 475 36.35 30.38 -31.01
CA GLY A 475 37.13 29.85 -32.13
C GLY A 475 37.39 28.34 -32.05
N ILE A 476 36.58 27.58 -31.32
CA ILE A 476 36.81 26.15 -31.09
C ILE A 476 36.35 25.34 -32.30
N VAL A 477 37.30 24.71 -33.00
CA VAL A 477 37.05 23.91 -34.21
C VAL A 477 36.62 22.48 -33.87
N LYS A 478 37.19 21.88 -32.82
CA LYS A 478 36.84 20.56 -32.30
C LYS A 478 36.54 20.66 -30.82
N LEU A 479 35.32 20.35 -30.44
CA LEU A 479 34.84 20.45 -29.07
C LEU A 479 35.19 19.16 -28.31
N GLY A 480 36.21 19.21 -27.44
CA GLY A 480 36.45 18.18 -26.44
C GLY A 480 35.61 18.39 -25.19
N THR A 481 35.63 17.40 -24.28
CA THR A 481 34.85 17.45 -23.03
C THR A 481 35.29 18.62 -22.15
N ASP A 482 36.60 18.83 -22.01
CA ASP A 482 37.17 19.88 -21.16
C ASP A 482 36.87 21.28 -21.69
N GLU A 483 36.95 21.49 -23.01
CA GLU A 483 36.58 22.75 -23.65
C GLU A 483 35.09 23.06 -23.47
N ALA A 484 34.25 22.04 -23.60
CA ALA A 484 32.82 22.19 -23.46
C ALA A 484 32.43 22.52 -22.01
N GLU A 485 33.07 21.89 -21.04
CA GLU A 485 32.88 22.19 -19.63
C GLU A 485 33.30 23.63 -19.29
N LYS A 486 34.44 24.09 -19.82
CA LYS A 486 34.88 25.50 -19.68
C LYS A 486 33.86 26.47 -20.25
N ILE A 487 33.25 26.15 -21.41
CA ILE A 487 32.21 26.98 -22.00
C ILE A 487 30.96 27.01 -21.12
N LEU A 488 30.47 25.85 -20.68
CA LEU A 488 29.29 25.76 -19.81
C LEU A 488 29.48 26.58 -18.53
N LYS A 489 30.65 26.47 -17.88
CA LYS A 489 30.99 27.27 -16.69
C LYS A 489 31.06 28.78 -16.93
N SER A 490 31.16 29.24 -18.19
CA SER A 490 31.16 30.66 -18.56
C SER A 490 29.76 31.22 -18.90
N MET A 491 28.74 30.36 -18.93
CA MET A 491 27.37 30.69 -19.27
C MET A 491 26.50 30.81 -18.02
N SER A 492 25.37 31.50 -18.14
CA SER A 492 24.39 31.63 -17.05
C SER A 492 22.99 31.30 -17.56
N PRO A 493 22.16 30.56 -16.80
CA PRO A 493 20.78 30.24 -17.16
C PRO A 493 19.93 31.43 -17.58
N LYS A 494 20.14 32.60 -16.97
CA LYS A 494 19.43 33.85 -17.29
C LYS A 494 19.55 34.25 -18.77
N GLN A 495 20.55 33.74 -19.50
CA GLN A 495 20.75 34.04 -20.92
C GLN A 495 19.78 33.28 -21.85
N PHE A 496 19.17 32.19 -21.39
CA PHE A 496 18.35 31.31 -22.22
C PHE A 496 17.11 30.73 -21.51
N MET A 497 16.92 31.02 -20.21
CA MET A 497 15.76 30.62 -19.41
C MET A 497 14.84 31.81 -19.07
N ASP A 498 14.88 32.90 -19.85
CA ASP A 498 14.04 34.08 -19.58
C ASP A 498 12.54 33.73 -19.67
N GLY A 499 11.81 34.08 -18.62
CA GLY A 499 10.39 33.73 -18.44
C GLY A 499 10.11 32.25 -18.12
N TYR A 500 11.12 31.45 -17.77
CA TYR A 500 10.89 30.08 -17.30
C TYR A 500 10.35 30.07 -15.88
N GLU A 501 9.18 29.48 -15.71
CA GLU A 501 8.63 29.14 -14.40
C GLU A 501 8.75 27.63 -14.21
N PRO A 502 9.48 27.16 -13.18
CA PRO A 502 9.62 25.74 -12.93
C PRO A 502 8.26 25.15 -12.53
N PRO A 503 7.84 24.02 -13.14
CA PRO A 503 6.65 23.33 -12.68
C PRO A 503 6.88 22.80 -11.25
N GLY A 504 5.87 22.92 -10.39
CA GLY A 504 5.92 22.40 -9.03
C GLY A 504 6.16 20.88 -8.97
N PRO A 505 6.53 20.33 -7.80
CA PRO A 505 6.75 18.91 -7.62
C PRO A 505 5.48 18.10 -7.92
N ARG A 506 5.66 16.87 -8.41
CA ARG A 506 4.56 15.97 -8.78
C ARG A 506 4.37 14.94 -7.67
N GLY A 507 3.30 15.08 -6.88
CA GLY A 507 3.04 14.24 -5.71
C GLY A 507 2.27 12.95 -5.98
N HIS A 508 1.38 12.90 -6.98
CA HIS A 508 0.59 11.70 -7.26
C HIS A 508 0.32 11.50 -8.76
N VAL A 509 0.51 10.28 -9.26
CA VAL A 509 0.35 9.96 -10.69
C VAL A 509 -0.81 8.99 -10.96
N PHE A 510 -1.32 8.29 -9.93
CA PHE A 510 -2.34 7.25 -10.08
C PHE A 510 -3.62 7.57 -9.30
N THR A 511 -4.48 8.47 -9.77
CA THR A 511 -5.81 8.66 -9.15
C THR A 511 -6.73 7.48 -9.47
N GLY A 512 -7.45 6.94 -8.48
CA GLY A 512 -8.50 5.92 -8.66
C GLY A 512 -8.01 4.47 -8.82
N GLU A 513 -7.03 4.21 -9.69
CA GLU A 513 -6.57 2.84 -10.01
C GLU A 513 -5.94 2.10 -8.80
N MET A 514 -5.33 2.83 -7.85
CA MET A 514 -4.76 2.22 -6.64
C MET A 514 -5.82 1.67 -5.69
N ALA A 515 -7.02 2.25 -5.65
CA ALA A 515 -8.13 1.75 -4.84
C ALA A 515 -8.64 0.39 -5.36
N GLU A 516 -8.76 0.26 -6.69
CA GLU A 516 -9.13 -1.01 -7.34
C GLU A 516 -8.03 -2.06 -7.20
N LEU A 517 -6.77 -1.68 -7.45
CA LEU A 517 -5.60 -2.56 -7.30
C LEU A 517 -5.41 -3.03 -5.86
N TRP A 518 -5.66 -2.16 -4.87
CA TRP A 518 -5.64 -2.53 -3.46
C TRP A 518 -6.75 -3.54 -3.14
N THR A 519 -7.96 -3.29 -3.63
CA THR A 519 -9.09 -4.20 -3.47
C THR A 519 -8.76 -5.59 -4.04
N ASP A 520 -8.12 -5.65 -5.21
CA ASP A 520 -7.72 -6.91 -5.84
C ASP A 520 -6.54 -7.62 -5.12
N TRP A 521 -5.58 -6.86 -4.58
CA TRP A 521 -4.52 -7.41 -3.74
C TRP A 521 -5.09 -8.01 -2.47
N MET A 522 -6.00 -7.29 -1.82
CA MET A 522 -6.68 -7.74 -0.63
C MET A 522 -7.53 -8.99 -0.87
N ARG A 523 -8.26 -9.06 -1.99
CA ARG A 523 -8.93 -10.29 -2.45
C ARG A 523 -7.94 -11.43 -2.64
N THR A 524 -6.79 -11.17 -3.26
CA THR A 524 -5.73 -12.17 -3.46
C THR A 524 -5.17 -12.68 -2.12
N LEU A 525 -5.05 -11.83 -1.12
CA LEU A 525 -4.64 -12.21 0.23
C LEU A 525 -5.73 -13.02 0.95
N ALA A 526 -6.99 -12.61 0.85
CA ALA A 526 -8.14 -13.32 1.42
C ALA A 526 -8.28 -14.73 0.86
N MET A 527 -8.19 -14.87 -0.46
CA MET A 527 -8.37 -16.14 -1.18
C MET A 527 -7.25 -17.17 -0.89
N ARG A 528 -6.12 -16.75 -0.29
CA ARG A 528 -5.01 -17.64 0.07
C ARG A 528 -5.17 -18.30 1.44
N GLY A 529 -6.18 -17.91 2.23
CA GLY A 529 -6.57 -18.62 3.44
C GLY A 529 -7.15 -20.03 3.17
N ASP A 530 -7.66 -20.27 1.96
CA ASP A 530 -8.34 -21.51 1.57
C ASP A 530 -7.42 -22.58 0.95
N SER A 531 -6.15 -22.26 0.67
CA SER A 531 -5.29 -23.14 -0.15
C SER A 531 -4.63 -24.30 0.59
N LYS A 532 -5.15 -24.73 1.75
CA LYS A 532 -4.65 -25.94 2.43
C LYS A 532 -5.27 -27.24 1.92
N ASN A 533 -6.28 -27.21 1.06
CA ASN A 533 -6.97 -28.42 0.59
C ASN A 533 -6.90 -28.72 -0.92
N SER A 534 -6.11 -27.99 -1.72
CA SER A 534 -6.03 -28.27 -3.18
C SER A 534 -4.78 -29.04 -3.63
N MET A 535 -4.03 -29.67 -2.72
CA MET A 535 -2.98 -30.65 -3.08
C MET A 535 -3.33 -32.01 -2.47
N LYS A 536 -4.26 -32.71 -3.13
CA LYS A 536 -4.34 -34.18 -3.23
C LYS A 536 -5.51 -34.54 -4.13
N VAL A 537 -5.29 -34.48 -5.44
CA VAL A 537 -5.92 -35.39 -6.39
C VAL A 537 -4.82 -35.74 -7.38
N GLU A 538 -4.29 -36.95 -7.24
CA GLU A 538 -3.60 -37.65 -8.34
C GLU A 538 -4.63 -38.02 -9.42
#